data_AF-A0A1R2CVC6-F1
#
_entry.id   AF-A0A1R2CVC6-F1
#
_cell.length_a   1.000
_cell.length_b   1.000
_cell.length_c   1.000
_cell.angle_alpha   90.00
_cell.angle_beta   90.00
_cell.angle_gamma   90.00
#
_symmetry.space_group_name_H-M   'P 1'
#
loop_
_entity.id
_entity.type
_entity.pdbx_description
1 polymer ?
#
loop_
_entity_poly.entity_id
_entity_poly.type
_entity_poly.pdbx_seq_one_letter_code
_entity_poly.pdbx_strand_id
1 'polypeptide(L)'
;MNVNTLSITEVKSSIYNKFEDLKAIGKNPLSQLSSKKIRSFLSICTSISIKLLQYDLVGDTLEVLVKASEADKLLCELGTLPDQYWQGRLLLFHSLAFLYYRTSQFKKSLKVLHDGQTIIEAIINSKLPLNPDFNLTGDLLIFMNLWKVKKIKEAKDYLEACKKLLIQISNSGIKSKLSSLSRANLKGLFDLATSGILCYENNNIKGIELCERSLHELIGDEIIARPLLSNFIKKTKTLGCMNIDWVTSKDFDNIVLVTCFLPYIVEGTPYIKIGEKVEGRVRSASRVNSATSRDQANSVPRQRIKINDQPRKMWWNTNIVIQNRKSRIRRVSEGKRVVTENYGQKSARSGQNRIYSPSVGSTISTPRNRRGLIFKAR
;
A
#
# COMPACT_ATOMS: atom_id res chain seq x y z
N MET A 1 -9.78 18.28 -20.43
CA MET A 1 -10.38 17.95 -19.11
C MET A 1 -9.69 18.80 -18.05
N ASN A 2 -10.40 19.78 -17.49
CA ASN A 2 -9.88 20.58 -16.38
C ASN A 2 -9.73 19.69 -15.14
N VAL A 3 -8.50 19.56 -14.67
CA VAL A 3 -8.21 18.82 -13.45
C VAL A 3 -8.51 19.75 -12.27
N ASN A 4 -9.62 19.51 -11.57
CA ASN A 4 -9.95 20.25 -10.35
C ASN A 4 -8.81 20.11 -9.35
N THR A 5 -8.07 21.21 -9.17
CA THR A 5 -6.89 21.28 -8.34
C THR A 5 -7.20 22.19 -7.16
N LEU A 6 -7.24 21.61 -5.97
CA LEU A 6 -7.65 22.26 -4.72
C LEU A 6 -6.44 22.41 -3.80
N SER A 7 -6.35 23.52 -3.07
CA SER A 7 -5.47 23.68 -1.91
C SER A 7 -5.87 22.70 -0.79
N ILE A 8 -4.95 22.45 0.14
CA ILE A 8 -5.22 21.59 1.31
C ILE A 8 -6.41 22.14 2.13
N THR A 9 -6.50 23.45 2.29
CA THR A 9 -7.59 24.11 3.03
C THR A 9 -8.94 23.90 2.35
N GLU A 10 -9.01 24.01 1.02
CA GLU A 10 -10.23 23.74 0.25
C GLU A 10 -10.63 22.26 0.34
N VAL A 11 -9.66 21.35 0.28
CA VAL A 11 -9.92 19.91 0.45
C VAL A 11 -10.52 19.63 1.82
N LYS A 12 -9.93 20.16 2.89
CA LYS A 12 -10.44 19.97 4.25
C LYS A 12 -11.83 20.56 4.45
N SER A 13 -12.05 21.79 3.97
CA SER A 13 -13.35 22.45 4.04
C SER A 13 -14.42 21.64 3.30
N SER A 14 -14.08 21.09 2.13
CA SER A 14 -14.98 20.22 1.37
C SER A 14 -15.31 18.92 2.11
N ILE A 15 -14.32 18.30 2.77
CA ILE A 15 -14.54 17.09 3.58
C ILE A 15 -15.44 17.41 4.77
N TYR A 16 -15.18 18.52 5.46
CA TYR A 16 -15.97 18.92 6.63
C TYR A 16 -17.42 19.17 6.25
N ASN A 17 -17.67 19.98 5.22
CA ASN A 17 -19.04 20.28 4.76
C ASN A 17 -19.79 19.00 4.35
N LYS A 18 -19.14 18.13 3.55
CA LYS A 18 -19.74 16.85 3.17
C LYS A 18 -20.03 15.94 4.36
N PHE A 19 -19.20 15.98 5.40
CA PHE A 19 -19.44 15.18 6.59
C PHE A 19 -20.62 15.70 7.41
N GLU A 20 -20.78 17.01 7.54
CA GLU A 20 -21.95 17.60 8.19
C GLU A 20 -23.24 17.29 7.41
N ASP A 21 -23.19 17.27 6.07
CA ASP A 21 -24.31 16.80 5.25
C ASP A 21 -24.68 15.33 5.55
N LEU A 22 -23.68 14.46 5.80
CA LEU A 22 -23.92 13.06 6.17
C LEU A 22 -24.56 12.92 7.55
N LYS A 23 -24.17 13.74 8.53
CA LYS A 23 -24.81 13.74 9.86
C LYS A 23 -26.28 14.13 9.78
N ALA A 24 -26.63 15.09 8.92
CA ALA A 24 -28.01 15.49 8.70
C ALA A 24 -28.85 14.32 8.16
N ILE A 25 -28.26 13.47 7.31
CA ILE A 25 -28.90 12.25 6.77
C ILE A 25 -29.10 11.20 7.88
N GLY A 26 -28.18 11.08 8.83
CA GLY A 26 -28.27 10.12 9.95
C GLY A 26 -29.48 10.28 10.87
N LYS A 27 -30.23 11.39 10.74
CA LYS A 27 -31.51 11.60 11.44
C LYS A 27 -32.70 10.89 10.76
N ASN A 28 -32.51 10.31 9.56
CA ASN A 28 -33.54 9.55 8.82
C ASN A 28 -33.01 8.16 8.37
N PRO A 29 -33.09 7.13 9.23
CA PRO A 29 -32.19 5.97 9.24
C PRO A 29 -32.39 4.86 8.18
N LEU A 30 -33.19 5.05 7.12
CA LEU A 30 -33.71 3.88 6.35
C LEU A 30 -33.53 3.87 4.82
N SER A 31 -32.61 4.65 4.24
CA SER A 31 -32.37 4.55 2.77
C SER A 31 -31.02 3.94 2.42
N GLN A 32 -31.01 2.93 1.53
CA GLN A 32 -29.80 2.41 0.87
C GLN A 32 -28.95 3.52 0.22
N LEU A 33 -29.60 4.63 -0.15
CA LEU A 33 -28.96 5.83 -0.67
C LEU A 33 -28.01 6.47 0.36
N SER A 34 -28.33 6.41 1.65
CA SER A 34 -27.52 6.95 2.76
C SER A 34 -26.23 6.16 2.92
N SER A 35 -26.29 4.83 3.00
CA SER A 35 -25.09 3.98 3.07
C SER A 35 -24.17 4.17 1.87
N LYS A 36 -24.74 4.31 0.65
CA LYS A 36 -23.95 4.57 -0.57
C LYS A 36 -23.18 5.89 -0.49
N LYS A 37 -23.80 6.95 0.03
CA LYS A 37 -23.15 8.26 0.24
C LYS A 37 -22.02 8.15 1.28
N ILE A 38 -22.24 7.45 2.39
CA ILE A 38 -21.22 7.25 3.43
C ILE A 38 -20.03 6.44 2.88
N ARG A 39 -20.26 5.32 2.18
CA ARG A 39 -19.19 4.52 1.54
C ARG A 39 -18.38 5.35 0.53
N SER A 40 -19.05 6.21 -0.24
CA SER A 40 -18.39 7.11 -1.18
C SER A 40 -17.51 8.14 -0.45
N PHE A 41 -18.01 8.73 0.62
CA PHE A 41 -17.26 9.65 1.46
C PHE A 41 -16.02 8.98 2.08
N LEU A 42 -16.16 7.77 2.64
CA LEU A 42 -15.03 6.98 3.17
C LEU A 42 -13.97 6.70 2.10
N SER A 43 -14.40 6.34 0.88
CA SER A 43 -13.50 6.08 -0.24
C SER A 43 -12.72 7.34 -0.68
N ILE A 44 -13.37 8.50 -0.66
CA ILE A 44 -12.74 9.79 -0.97
C ILE A 44 -11.75 10.18 0.13
N CYS A 45 -12.13 10.08 1.41
CA CYS A 45 -11.26 10.44 2.52
C CYS A 45 -10.02 9.56 2.58
N THR A 46 -10.17 8.24 2.43
CA THR A 46 -9.04 7.30 2.34
C THR A 46 -8.15 7.64 1.13
N SER A 47 -8.70 7.91 -0.05
CA SER A 47 -7.91 8.30 -1.23
C SER A 47 -7.14 9.62 -1.03
N ILE A 48 -7.76 10.62 -0.39
CA ILE A 48 -7.11 11.89 -0.05
C ILE A 48 -5.99 11.65 0.97
N SER A 49 -6.24 10.85 2.00
CA SER A 49 -5.24 10.52 3.03
C SER A 49 -4.01 9.84 2.43
N ILE A 50 -4.19 8.95 1.45
CA ILE A 50 -3.10 8.30 0.73
C ILE A 50 -2.28 9.35 -0.01
N LYS A 51 -2.92 10.31 -0.70
CA LYS A 51 -2.21 11.41 -1.35
C LYS A 51 -1.43 12.25 -0.34
N LEU A 52 -2.05 12.65 0.77
CA LEU A 52 -1.39 13.44 1.82
C LEU A 52 -0.18 12.71 2.43
N LEU A 53 -0.28 11.38 2.61
CA LEU A 53 0.83 10.53 3.06
C LEU A 53 2.01 10.51 2.08
N GLN A 54 1.76 10.58 0.77
CA GLN A 54 2.85 10.69 -0.24
C GLN A 54 3.68 11.96 -0.04
N TYR A 55 3.08 13.00 0.53
CA TYR A 55 3.72 14.30 0.77
C TYR A 55 4.13 14.50 2.23
N ASP A 56 4.06 13.46 3.06
CA ASP A 56 4.44 13.49 4.47
C ASP A 56 3.65 14.54 5.30
N LEU A 57 2.42 14.81 4.90
CA LEU A 57 1.51 15.75 5.56
C LEU A 57 0.74 15.04 6.69
N VAL A 58 1.48 14.55 7.69
CA VAL A 58 0.97 13.70 8.78
C VAL A 58 -0.26 14.29 9.49
N GLY A 59 -0.22 15.57 9.88
CA GLY A 59 -1.31 16.22 10.59
C GLY A 59 -2.58 16.33 9.75
N ASP A 60 -2.44 16.74 8.49
CA ASP A 60 -3.56 16.85 7.55
C ASP A 60 -4.16 15.46 7.25
N THR A 61 -3.32 14.43 7.11
CA THR A 61 -3.76 13.04 6.96
C THR A 61 -4.57 12.58 8.15
N LEU A 62 -4.10 12.84 9.38
CA LEU A 62 -4.80 12.43 10.59
C LEU A 62 -6.19 13.04 10.67
N GLU A 63 -6.32 14.34 10.41
CA GLU A 63 -7.60 15.05 10.44
C GLU A 63 -8.62 14.45 9.46
N VAL A 64 -8.18 14.15 8.23
CA VAL A 64 -9.02 13.49 7.22
C VAL A 64 -9.44 12.09 7.66
N LEU A 65 -8.52 11.31 8.21
CA LEU A 65 -8.80 9.95 8.66
C LEU A 65 -9.69 9.90 9.91
N VAL A 66 -9.60 10.88 10.82
CA VAL A 66 -10.52 11.02 11.95
C VAL A 66 -11.95 11.23 11.46
N LYS A 67 -12.15 12.10 10.45
CA LYS A 67 -13.48 12.28 9.84
C LYS A 67 -13.98 11.03 9.12
N ALA A 68 -13.09 10.28 8.47
CA ALA A 68 -13.44 8.97 7.94
C ALA A 68 -13.86 7.99 9.05
N SER A 69 -13.16 7.95 10.19
CA SER A 69 -13.56 7.11 11.32
C SER A 69 -14.92 7.50 11.93
N GLU A 70 -15.22 8.78 12.02
CA GLU A 70 -16.56 9.23 12.44
C GLU A 70 -17.64 8.77 11.44
N ALA A 71 -17.38 8.89 10.14
CA ALA A 71 -18.30 8.38 9.11
C ALA A 71 -18.42 6.85 9.10
N ASP A 72 -17.37 6.13 9.45
CA ASP A 72 -17.39 4.66 9.57
C ASP A 72 -18.32 4.20 10.70
N LYS A 73 -18.34 4.93 11.82
CA LYS A 73 -19.31 4.69 12.91
C LYS A 73 -20.75 4.89 12.42
N LEU A 74 -21.02 5.98 11.70
CA LEU A 74 -22.33 6.22 11.09
C LEU A 74 -22.71 5.10 10.11
N LEU A 75 -21.76 4.58 9.32
CA LEU A 75 -22.01 3.44 8.44
C LEU A 75 -22.40 2.18 9.23
N CYS A 76 -21.80 1.96 10.40
CA CYS A 76 -22.12 0.80 11.24
C CYS A 76 -23.49 0.93 11.90
N GLU A 77 -23.83 2.12 12.37
CA GLU A 77 -25.09 2.42 13.05
C GLU A 77 -26.29 2.40 12.09
N LEU A 78 -26.13 2.95 10.89
CA LEU A 78 -27.22 3.16 9.92
C LEU A 78 -27.24 2.10 8.81
N GLY A 79 -26.12 1.42 8.60
CA GLY A 79 -25.93 0.51 7.48
C GLY A 79 -26.52 -0.88 7.73
N THR A 80 -26.85 -1.54 6.63
CA THR A 80 -27.21 -2.97 6.61
C THR A 80 -25.99 -3.84 6.92
N LEU A 81 -26.20 -5.13 7.17
CA LEU A 81 -25.09 -6.07 7.42
C LEU A 81 -24.01 -6.05 6.30
N PRO A 82 -24.35 -5.99 4.99
CA PRO A 82 -23.37 -5.78 3.93
C PRO A 82 -22.61 -4.45 3.97
N ASP A 83 -23.15 -3.41 4.62
CA ASP A 83 -22.46 -2.14 4.87
C ASP A 83 -21.43 -2.29 5.99
N GLN A 84 -21.82 -2.94 7.08
CA GLN A 84 -20.95 -3.23 8.21
C GLN A 84 -19.77 -4.11 7.79
N TYR A 85 -19.97 -5.05 6.86
CA TYR A 85 -18.91 -5.92 6.35
C TYR A 85 -18.31 -5.46 5.01
N TRP A 86 -18.53 -4.21 4.63
CA TRP A 86 -17.92 -3.68 3.42
C TRP A 86 -16.40 -3.59 3.58
N GLN A 87 -15.68 -4.40 2.80
CA GLN A 87 -14.21 -4.47 2.82
C GLN A 87 -13.48 -3.13 2.61
N GLY A 88 -14.14 -2.10 2.05
CA GLY A 88 -13.56 -0.76 1.94
C GLY A 88 -13.22 -0.12 3.29
N ARG A 89 -13.90 -0.54 4.37
CA ARG A 89 -13.57 -0.17 5.75
C ARG A 89 -12.13 -0.55 6.10
N LEU A 90 -11.63 -1.70 5.64
CA LEU A 90 -10.26 -2.16 5.92
C LEU A 90 -9.19 -1.17 5.44
N LEU A 91 -9.45 -0.44 4.35
CA LEU A 91 -8.53 0.58 3.85
C LEU A 91 -8.36 1.75 4.84
N LEU A 92 -9.43 2.11 5.56
CA LEU A 92 -9.37 3.13 6.63
C LEU A 92 -8.48 2.64 7.76
N PHE A 93 -8.69 1.42 8.26
CA PHE A 93 -7.87 0.82 9.32
C PHE A 93 -6.40 0.71 8.91
N HIS A 94 -6.11 0.23 7.70
CA HIS A 94 -4.74 0.15 7.19
C HIS A 94 -4.09 1.54 7.03
N SER A 95 -4.85 2.55 6.58
CA SER A 95 -4.32 3.92 6.43
C SER A 95 -3.99 4.56 7.78
N LEU A 96 -4.87 4.39 8.77
CA LEU A 96 -4.64 4.82 10.15
C LEU A 96 -3.44 4.09 10.77
N ALA A 97 -3.37 2.77 10.61
CA ALA A 97 -2.26 1.98 11.10
C ALA A 97 -0.92 2.43 10.50
N PHE A 98 -0.88 2.63 9.18
CA PHE A 98 0.32 3.12 8.50
C PHE A 98 0.72 4.53 8.95
N LEU A 99 -0.25 5.43 9.17
CA LEU A 99 0.01 6.76 9.75
C LEU A 99 0.59 6.66 11.17
N TYR A 100 0.02 5.82 12.03
CA TYR A 100 0.53 5.61 13.39
C TYR A 100 1.91 4.95 13.38
N TYR A 101 2.15 4.01 12.48
CA TYR A 101 3.48 3.43 12.25
C TYR A 101 4.50 4.52 11.90
N ARG A 102 4.20 5.38 10.91
CA ARG A 102 5.10 6.47 10.49
C ARG A 102 5.36 7.52 11.56
N THR A 103 4.45 7.66 12.52
CA THR A 103 4.62 8.55 13.68
C THR A 103 5.18 7.82 14.91
N SER A 104 5.72 6.60 14.74
CA SER A 104 6.28 5.75 15.79
C SER A 104 5.29 5.40 16.92
N GLN A 105 3.99 5.52 16.67
CA GLN A 105 2.93 5.13 17.59
C GLN A 105 2.53 3.66 17.40
N PHE A 106 3.50 2.74 17.50
CA PHE A 106 3.34 1.33 17.12
C PHE A 106 2.22 0.59 17.90
N LYS A 107 2.04 0.90 19.19
CA LYS A 107 0.94 0.33 19.99
C LYS A 107 -0.44 0.72 19.45
N LYS A 108 -0.61 1.99 19.05
CA LYS A 108 -1.87 2.47 18.45
C LYS A 108 -2.08 1.85 17.07
N SER A 109 -1.01 1.76 16.27
CA SER A 109 -1.04 1.08 14.97
C SER A 109 -1.51 -0.38 15.09
N LEU A 110 -0.89 -1.16 15.99
CA LEU A 110 -1.27 -2.56 16.24
C LEU A 110 -2.72 -2.69 16.74
N LYS A 111 -3.19 -1.79 17.60
CA LYS A 111 -4.59 -1.77 18.05
C LYS A 111 -5.55 -1.60 16.86
N VAL A 112 -5.29 -0.62 16.00
CA VAL A 112 -6.11 -0.37 14.80
C VAL A 112 -6.06 -1.56 13.84
N LEU A 113 -4.91 -2.21 13.67
CA LEU A 113 -4.80 -3.43 12.84
C LEU A 113 -5.60 -4.59 13.43
N HIS A 114 -5.59 -4.76 14.74
CA HIS A 114 -6.43 -5.75 15.42
C HIS A 114 -7.92 -5.48 15.19
N ASP A 115 -8.36 -4.23 15.34
CA ASP A 115 -9.76 -3.85 15.05
C ASP A 115 -10.13 -4.17 13.59
N GLY A 116 -9.24 -3.87 12.63
CA GLY A 116 -9.42 -4.27 11.24
C GLY A 116 -9.49 -5.80 11.03
N GLN A 117 -8.71 -6.57 11.79
CA GLN A 117 -8.71 -8.03 11.72
C GLN A 117 -10.05 -8.63 12.19
N THR A 118 -10.71 -8.02 13.18
CA THR A 118 -12.05 -8.45 13.60
C THR A 118 -13.07 -8.34 12.46
N ILE A 119 -12.93 -7.32 11.59
CA ILE A 119 -13.78 -7.16 10.40
C ILE A 119 -13.47 -8.24 9.36
N ILE A 120 -12.20 -8.56 9.13
CA ILE A 120 -11.78 -9.66 8.25
C ILE A 120 -12.40 -10.99 8.70
N GLU A 121 -12.31 -11.30 9.98
CA GLU A 121 -12.88 -12.51 10.56
C GLU A 121 -14.40 -12.54 10.41
N ALA A 122 -15.08 -11.42 10.65
CA ALA A 122 -16.52 -11.31 10.47
C ALA A 122 -16.95 -11.51 8.99
N ILE A 123 -16.20 -10.95 8.03
CA ILE A 123 -16.43 -11.16 6.58
C ILE A 123 -16.29 -12.64 6.23
N ILE A 124 -15.22 -13.29 6.70
CA ILE A 124 -14.95 -14.72 6.44
C ILE A 124 -16.04 -15.60 7.05
N ASN A 125 -16.41 -15.35 8.32
CA ASN A 125 -17.46 -16.10 9.01
C ASN A 125 -18.83 -15.93 8.36
N SER A 126 -19.08 -14.76 7.77
CA SER A 126 -20.28 -14.47 6.99
C SER A 126 -20.24 -15.03 5.56
N LYS A 127 -19.17 -15.75 5.18
CA LYS A 127 -18.94 -16.30 3.84
C LYS A 127 -18.99 -15.25 2.73
N LEU A 128 -18.65 -13.99 3.06
CA LEU A 128 -18.59 -12.90 2.10
C LEU A 128 -17.22 -12.88 1.40
N PRO A 129 -17.16 -12.45 0.13
CA PRO A 129 -15.90 -12.40 -0.60
C PRO A 129 -14.98 -11.33 -0.02
N LEU A 130 -13.74 -11.71 0.27
CA LEU A 130 -12.69 -10.83 0.77
C LEU A 130 -11.59 -10.69 -0.28
N ASN A 131 -11.25 -9.47 -0.66
CA ASN A 131 -10.10 -9.24 -1.52
C ASN A 131 -8.81 -9.57 -0.74
N PRO A 132 -7.97 -10.52 -1.21
CA PRO A 132 -6.75 -10.92 -0.53
C PRO A 132 -5.72 -9.79 -0.39
N ASP A 133 -5.79 -8.75 -1.22
CA ASP A 133 -4.92 -7.57 -1.12
C ASP A 133 -5.04 -6.87 0.24
N PHE A 134 -6.25 -6.88 0.85
CA PHE A 134 -6.46 -6.30 2.18
C PHE A 134 -5.77 -7.14 3.25
N ASN A 135 -5.87 -8.47 3.19
CA ASN A 135 -5.16 -9.35 4.13
C ASN A 135 -3.65 -9.19 4.00
N LEU A 136 -3.15 -9.16 2.77
CA LEU A 136 -1.72 -8.94 2.51
C LEU A 136 -1.24 -7.61 3.11
N THR A 137 -2.01 -6.53 2.93
CA THR A 137 -1.66 -5.21 3.46
C THR A 137 -1.69 -5.19 4.99
N GLY A 138 -2.73 -5.77 5.60
CA GLY A 138 -2.85 -5.88 7.05
C GLY A 138 -1.72 -6.68 7.68
N ASP A 139 -1.45 -7.88 7.16
CA ASP A 139 -0.38 -8.77 7.64
C ASP A 139 1.00 -8.10 7.48
N LEU A 140 1.23 -7.37 6.37
CA LEU A 140 2.47 -6.64 6.14
C LEU A 140 2.66 -5.50 7.15
N LEU A 141 1.61 -4.74 7.45
CA LEU A 141 1.67 -3.69 8.46
C LEU A 141 1.88 -4.26 9.87
N ILE A 142 1.29 -5.41 10.19
CA ILE A 142 1.54 -6.11 11.45
C ILE A 142 3.01 -6.53 11.54
N PHE A 143 3.55 -7.15 10.48
CA PHE A 143 4.99 -7.47 10.39
C PHE A 143 5.86 -6.23 10.67
N MET A 144 5.61 -5.12 9.98
CA MET A 144 6.39 -3.89 10.13
C MET A 144 6.36 -3.36 11.57
N ASN A 145 5.19 -3.39 12.22
CA ASN A 145 5.04 -2.95 13.60
C ASN A 145 5.74 -3.90 14.59
N LEU A 146 5.57 -5.21 14.43
CA LEU A 146 6.20 -6.23 15.28
C LEU A 146 7.73 -6.18 15.17
N TRP A 147 8.25 -5.98 13.95
CA TRP A 147 9.67 -5.74 13.72
C TRP A 147 10.17 -4.53 14.52
N LYS A 148 9.46 -3.40 14.44
CA LYS A 148 9.80 -2.17 15.18
C LYS A 148 9.80 -2.34 16.70
N VAL A 149 8.91 -3.16 17.24
CA VAL A 149 8.88 -3.46 18.69
C VAL A 149 9.72 -4.67 19.08
N LYS A 150 10.62 -5.13 18.19
CA LYS A 150 11.57 -6.25 18.38
C LYS A 150 10.91 -7.60 18.70
N LYS A 151 9.65 -7.80 18.28
CA LYS A 151 8.95 -9.08 18.33
C LYS A 151 9.22 -9.89 17.05
N ILE A 152 10.49 -10.27 16.87
CA ILE A 152 11.00 -10.78 15.60
C ILE A 152 10.40 -12.16 15.26
N LYS A 153 10.16 -13.01 16.26
CA LYS A 153 9.56 -14.33 16.06
C LYS A 153 8.15 -14.20 15.49
N GLU A 154 7.31 -13.38 16.12
CA GLU A 154 5.95 -13.14 15.66
C GLU A 154 5.92 -12.39 14.32
N ALA A 155 6.85 -11.43 14.10
CA ALA A 155 7.00 -10.76 12.82
C ALA A 155 7.25 -11.77 11.68
N LYS A 156 8.12 -12.77 11.89
CA LYS A 156 8.43 -13.82 10.90
C LYS A 156 7.17 -14.55 10.43
N ASP A 157 6.26 -14.89 11.33
CA ASP A 157 5.02 -15.59 10.99
C ASP A 157 4.13 -14.77 10.04
N TYR A 158 4.00 -13.47 10.31
CA TYR A 158 3.25 -12.55 9.44
C TYR A 158 3.92 -12.34 8.09
N LEU A 159 5.25 -12.30 8.04
CA LEU A 159 5.98 -12.22 6.77
C LEU A 159 5.76 -13.46 5.90
N GLU A 160 5.81 -14.66 6.51
CA GLU A 160 5.55 -15.90 5.79
C GLU A 160 4.09 -15.99 5.29
N ALA A 161 3.13 -15.48 6.06
CA ALA A 161 1.75 -15.33 5.61
C ALA A 161 1.65 -14.40 4.38
N CYS A 162 2.34 -13.25 4.41
CA CYS A 162 2.40 -12.32 3.28
C CYS A 162 2.96 -12.97 2.01
N LYS A 163 4.05 -13.73 2.13
CA LYS A 163 4.67 -14.44 1.00
C LYS A 163 3.71 -15.44 0.38
N LYS A 164 3.03 -16.25 1.20
CA LYS A 164 2.02 -17.21 0.74
C LYS A 164 0.86 -16.51 0.02
N LEU A 165 0.33 -15.42 0.59
CA LEU A 165 -0.73 -14.63 -0.03
C LEU A 165 -0.30 -14.02 -1.36
N LEU A 166 0.92 -13.50 -1.48
CA LEU A 166 1.42 -12.92 -2.72
C LEU A 166 1.56 -13.98 -3.84
N ILE A 167 2.02 -15.18 -3.50
CA ILE A 167 2.08 -16.33 -4.43
C ILE A 167 0.68 -16.71 -4.88
N GLN A 168 -0.27 -16.80 -3.95
CA GLN A 168 -1.67 -17.07 -4.27
C GLN A 168 -2.23 -16.01 -5.22
N ILE A 169 -2.09 -14.72 -4.90
CA ILE A 169 -2.53 -13.61 -5.77
C ILE A 169 -1.90 -13.70 -7.17
N SER A 170 -0.65 -14.16 -7.26
CA SER A 170 0.06 -14.26 -8.54
C SER A 170 -0.42 -15.43 -9.41
N ASN A 171 -0.78 -16.56 -8.80
CA ASN A 171 -1.02 -17.82 -9.51
C ASN A 171 -2.50 -18.18 -9.69
N SER A 172 -3.39 -17.67 -8.84
CA SER A 172 -4.76 -18.17 -8.72
C SER A 172 -5.81 -17.49 -9.61
N GLY A 173 -5.40 -16.51 -10.43
CA GLY A 173 -6.34 -15.70 -11.20
C GLY A 173 -7.29 -14.85 -10.34
N ILE A 174 -7.07 -14.77 -9.01
CA ILE A 174 -7.88 -13.94 -8.12
C ILE A 174 -7.76 -12.47 -8.53
N LYS A 175 -8.91 -11.78 -8.55
CA LYS A 175 -9.00 -10.36 -8.87
C LYS A 175 -8.27 -9.53 -7.81
N SER A 176 -7.08 -9.08 -8.15
CA SER A 176 -6.23 -8.20 -7.35
C SER A 176 -6.05 -6.84 -8.04
N LYS A 177 -5.89 -5.78 -7.25
CA LYS A 177 -5.48 -4.45 -7.72
C LYS A 177 -3.96 -4.31 -7.87
N LEU A 178 -3.19 -5.29 -7.40
CA LEU A 178 -1.72 -5.29 -7.51
C LEU A 178 -1.29 -5.57 -8.96
N SER A 179 -0.64 -4.59 -9.57
CA SER A 179 0.01 -4.77 -10.87
C SER A 179 1.15 -5.80 -10.78
N SER A 180 1.57 -6.37 -11.92
CA SER A 180 2.77 -7.22 -11.98
C SER A 180 3.98 -6.52 -11.37
N LEU A 181 4.17 -5.24 -11.68
CA LEU A 181 5.23 -4.41 -11.10
C LEU A 181 5.11 -4.27 -9.57
N SER A 182 3.90 -4.10 -9.04
CA SER A 182 3.69 -4.00 -7.59
C SER A 182 4.02 -5.32 -6.90
N ARG A 183 3.64 -6.45 -7.50
CA ARG A 183 3.96 -7.79 -6.99
C ARG A 183 5.46 -8.05 -6.98
N ALA A 184 6.17 -7.66 -8.04
CA ALA A 184 7.63 -7.77 -8.10
C ALA A 184 8.33 -6.94 -7.01
N ASN A 185 7.88 -5.70 -6.79
CA ASN A 185 8.39 -4.86 -5.71
C ASN A 185 8.11 -5.44 -4.32
N LEU A 186 6.90 -5.95 -4.07
CA LEU A 186 6.55 -6.61 -2.81
C LEU A 186 7.36 -7.88 -2.58
N LYS A 187 7.58 -8.70 -3.62
CA LYS A 187 8.49 -9.85 -3.54
C LYS A 187 9.88 -9.42 -3.10
N GLY A 188 10.44 -8.38 -3.73
CA GLY A 188 11.74 -7.82 -3.34
C GLY A 188 11.78 -7.34 -1.89
N LEU A 189 10.72 -6.69 -1.40
CA LEU A 189 10.61 -6.32 0.02
C LEU A 189 10.54 -7.54 0.94
N PHE A 190 9.83 -8.60 0.56
CA PHE A 190 9.69 -9.80 1.37
C PHE A 190 10.98 -10.63 1.42
N ASP A 191 11.73 -10.68 0.32
CA ASP A 191 13.03 -11.32 0.25
C ASP A 191 14.05 -10.55 1.08
N LEU A 192 14.10 -9.21 0.93
CA LEU A 192 14.83 -8.33 1.83
C LEU A 192 14.42 -8.59 3.28
N ALA A 193 13.11 -8.81 3.51
CA ALA A 193 12.57 -9.03 4.82
C ALA A 193 13.05 -10.31 5.51
N THR A 194 13.01 -11.37 4.73
CA THR A 194 13.48 -12.68 5.11
C THR A 194 15.00 -12.63 5.37
N SER A 195 15.75 -11.95 4.51
CA SER A 195 17.21 -11.79 4.65
C SER A 195 17.62 -11.11 5.94
N GLY A 196 16.91 -10.09 6.38
CA GLY A 196 17.23 -9.46 7.65
C GLY A 196 16.82 -10.27 8.88
N ILE A 197 15.76 -11.08 8.81
CA ILE A 197 15.47 -12.09 9.85
C ILE A 197 16.61 -13.12 9.92
N LEU A 198 17.10 -13.61 8.78
CA LEU A 198 18.23 -14.54 8.74
C LEU A 198 19.49 -13.94 9.35
N CYS A 199 19.81 -12.69 9.01
CA CYS A 199 20.88 -11.91 9.65
C CYS A 199 20.72 -11.83 11.18
N TYR A 200 19.50 -11.56 11.66
CA TYR A 200 19.20 -11.50 13.08
C TYR A 200 19.41 -12.86 13.77
N GLU A 201 19.14 -13.96 13.05
CA GLU A 201 19.41 -15.33 13.47
C GLU A 201 20.89 -15.75 13.25
N ASN A 202 21.81 -14.79 13.10
CA ASN A 202 23.25 -14.98 12.84
C ASN A 202 23.57 -15.74 11.55
N ASN A 203 22.68 -15.68 10.55
CA ASN A 203 22.83 -16.35 9.27
C ASN A 203 23.02 -15.36 8.11
N ASN A 204 24.07 -14.55 8.21
CA ASN A 204 24.33 -13.44 7.30
C ASN A 204 24.56 -13.91 5.86
N ILE A 205 25.25 -15.04 5.68
CA ILE A 205 25.56 -15.62 4.37
C ILE A 205 24.27 -15.96 3.62
N LYS A 206 23.36 -16.73 4.25
CA LYS A 206 22.07 -17.05 3.63
C LYS A 206 21.21 -15.81 3.37
N GLY A 207 21.28 -14.81 4.25
CA GLY A 207 20.61 -13.52 4.05
C GLY A 207 21.11 -12.80 2.79
N ILE A 208 22.42 -12.75 2.58
CA ILE A 208 23.04 -12.19 1.37
C ILE A 208 22.64 -12.99 0.13
N GLU A 209 22.80 -14.32 0.15
CA GLU A 209 22.50 -15.21 -0.98
C GLU A 209 21.04 -15.06 -1.45
N LEU A 210 20.10 -14.92 -0.50
CA LEU A 210 18.69 -14.70 -0.82
C LEU A 210 18.47 -13.36 -1.54
N CYS A 211 19.12 -12.27 -1.08
CA CYS A 211 19.03 -10.99 -1.77
C CYS A 211 19.69 -11.03 -3.16
N GLU A 212 20.83 -11.70 -3.30
CA GLU A 212 21.52 -11.86 -4.59
C GLU A 212 20.64 -12.62 -5.58
N ARG A 213 20.03 -13.74 -5.16
CA ARG A 213 19.06 -14.49 -5.97
C ARG A 213 17.86 -13.63 -6.36
N SER A 214 17.30 -12.88 -5.41
CA SER A 214 16.17 -11.98 -5.68
C SER A 214 16.53 -10.91 -6.71
N LEU A 215 17.76 -10.36 -6.66
CA LEU A 215 18.26 -9.42 -7.67
C LEU A 215 18.43 -10.06 -9.07
N HIS A 216 18.75 -11.35 -9.16
CA HIS A 216 18.77 -12.04 -10.45
C HIS A 216 17.36 -12.27 -11.02
N GLU A 217 16.39 -12.58 -10.17
CA GLU A 217 15.00 -12.84 -10.58
C GLU A 217 14.23 -11.55 -10.93
N LEU A 218 14.47 -10.45 -10.20
CA LEU A 218 13.75 -9.19 -10.34
C LEU A 218 14.34 -8.32 -11.45
N ILE A 219 14.07 -8.62 -12.71
CA ILE A 219 14.62 -7.85 -13.85
C ILE A 219 13.79 -6.58 -14.10
N GLY A 220 14.45 -5.44 -14.35
CA GLY A 220 13.82 -4.17 -14.73
C GLY A 220 14.18 -3.00 -13.81
N ASP A 221 14.47 -1.84 -14.40
CA ASP A 221 14.84 -0.61 -13.68
C ASP A 221 13.66 0.01 -12.93
N GLU A 222 12.43 -0.36 -13.31
CA GLU A 222 11.20 0.05 -12.64
C GLU A 222 10.99 -0.62 -11.27
N ILE A 223 11.74 -1.68 -10.94
CA ILE A 223 11.65 -2.38 -9.66
C ILE A 223 12.45 -1.63 -8.61
N ILE A 224 11.78 -0.67 -7.97
CA ILE A 224 12.30 0.18 -6.90
C ILE A 224 12.77 -0.56 -5.63
N ALA A 225 12.44 -1.84 -5.46
CA ALA A 225 13.00 -2.68 -4.39
C ALA A 225 14.45 -3.13 -4.66
N ARG A 226 14.93 -3.15 -5.92
CA ARG A 226 16.29 -3.61 -6.28
C ARG A 226 17.40 -2.81 -5.57
N PRO A 227 17.39 -1.46 -5.55
CA PRO A 227 18.41 -0.69 -4.85
C PRO A 227 18.47 -1.01 -3.35
N LEU A 228 17.33 -1.32 -2.71
CA LEU A 228 17.32 -1.70 -1.29
C LEU A 228 18.02 -3.04 -1.05
N LEU A 229 17.75 -4.04 -1.90
CA LEU A 229 18.43 -5.34 -1.86
C LEU A 229 19.95 -5.19 -2.05
N SER A 230 20.38 -4.43 -3.06
CA SER A 230 21.81 -4.20 -3.32
C SER A 230 22.49 -3.45 -2.16
N ASN A 231 21.82 -2.44 -1.60
CA ASN A 231 22.34 -1.69 -0.46
C ASN A 231 22.43 -2.56 0.79
N PHE A 232 21.46 -3.45 1.02
CA PHE A 232 21.50 -4.41 2.12
C PHE A 232 22.72 -5.34 1.98
N ILE A 233 22.92 -5.96 0.82
CA ILE A 233 24.09 -6.83 0.57
C ILE A 233 25.38 -6.08 0.85
N LYS A 234 25.54 -4.87 0.29
CA LYS A 234 26.76 -4.06 0.45
C LYS A 234 27.03 -3.74 1.92
N LYS A 235 26.00 -3.30 2.67
CA LYS A 235 26.14 -2.97 4.09
C LYS A 235 26.45 -4.21 4.92
N THR A 236 25.76 -5.31 4.68
CA THR A 236 25.98 -6.56 5.41
C THR A 236 27.39 -7.11 5.19
N LYS A 237 27.93 -7.06 3.96
CA LYS A 237 29.30 -7.48 3.66
C LYS A 237 30.38 -6.61 4.31
N THR A 238 30.11 -5.31 4.52
CA THR A 238 31.10 -4.34 5.02
C THR A 238 31.04 -4.12 6.52
N LEU A 239 29.85 -4.15 7.12
CA LEU A 239 29.61 -3.75 8.51
C LEU A 239 29.09 -4.90 9.38
N GLY A 240 28.76 -6.06 8.81
CA GLY A 240 27.98 -7.10 9.47
C GLY A 240 26.51 -6.70 9.70
N CYS A 241 25.69 -7.59 10.26
CA CYS A 241 24.25 -7.36 10.42
C CYS A 241 23.83 -6.64 11.72
N MET A 242 24.76 -6.21 12.59
CA MET A 242 24.42 -5.91 13.99
C MET A 242 23.54 -4.67 14.26
N ASN A 243 23.23 -3.82 13.27
CA ASN A 243 22.45 -2.59 13.54
C ASN A 243 21.63 -2.04 12.35
N ILE A 244 21.30 -2.85 11.34
CA ILE A 244 20.61 -2.32 10.16
C ILE A 244 19.10 -2.47 10.34
N ASP A 245 18.41 -1.40 10.72
CA ASP A 245 16.93 -1.36 10.78
C ASP A 245 16.31 -1.11 9.38
N TRP A 246 16.60 -1.99 8.41
CA TRP A 246 16.27 -1.78 6.98
C TRP A 246 14.77 -1.88 6.64
N VAL A 247 13.97 -2.64 7.43
CA VAL A 247 12.48 -2.66 7.32
C VAL A 247 11.90 -1.27 7.49
N THR A 248 12.68 -0.36 8.05
CA THR A 248 12.21 0.93 8.54
C THR A 248 12.89 2.09 7.84
N SER A 249 13.62 1.77 6.78
CA SER A 249 14.06 2.77 5.84
C SER A 249 12.84 3.43 5.20
N LYS A 250 12.94 4.74 4.98
CA LYS A 250 11.92 5.52 4.27
C LYS A 250 11.59 4.92 2.89
N ASP A 251 12.58 4.28 2.25
CA ASP A 251 12.40 3.63 0.96
C ASP A 251 11.51 2.37 1.07
N PHE A 252 11.66 1.56 2.14
CA PHE A 252 10.76 0.43 2.40
C PHE A 252 9.31 0.92 2.56
N ASP A 253 9.10 1.93 3.41
CA ASP A 253 7.79 2.55 3.64
C ASP A 253 7.17 3.11 2.37
N ASN A 254 7.98 3.77 1.53
CA ASN A 254 7.53 4.33 0.26
C ASN A 254 7.09 3.24 -0.71
N ILE A 255 7.82 2.13 -0.79
CA ILE A 255 7.43 1.00 -1.63
C ILE A 255 6.10 0.43 -1.14
N VAL A 256 5.94 0.20 0.16
CA VAL A 256 4.67 -0.24 0.76
C VAL A 256 3.53 0.72 0.42
N LEU A 257 3.75 2.03 0.55
CA LEU A 257 2.74 3.05 0.19
C LEU A 257 2.35 2.94 -1.30
N VAL A 258 3.33 2.82 -2.18
CA VAL A 258 3.13 2.76 -3.63
C VAL A 258 2.41 1.48 -4.05
N THR A 259 2.78 0.33 -3.48
CA THR A 259 2.25 -0.97 -3.90
C THR A 259 0.91 -1.29 -3.24
N CYS A 260 0.75 -0.99 -1.94
CA CYS A 260 -0.41 -1.42 -1.17
C CYS A 260 -1.53 -0.38 -1.10
N PHE A 261 -1.22 0.92 -1.22
CA PHE A 261 -2.23 1.98 -1.02
C PHE A 261 -2.60 2.70 -2.31
N LEU A 262 -1.64 3.09 -3.16
CA LEU A 262 -1.95 3.85 -4.38
C LEU A 262 -2.97 3.18 -5.33
N PRO A 263 -3.02 1.84 -5.49
CA PRO A 263 -4.05 1.22 -6.32
C PRO A 263 -5.49 1.48 -5.85
N TYR A 264 -5.67 1.97 -4.62
CA TYR A 264 -6.98 2.25 -4.03
C TYR A 264 -7.44 3.70 -4.14
N ILE A 265 -6.63 4.60 -4.71
CA ILE A 265 -7.09 5.96 -5.02
C ILE A 265 -8.24 5.87 -6.03
N VAL A 266 -9.42 6.35 -5.63
CA VAL A 266 -10.61 6.33 -6.47
C VAL A 266 -10.62 7.47 -7.48
N GLU A 267 -11.33 7.27 -8.58
CA GLU A 267 -11.62 8.33 -9.55
C GLU A 267 -12.39 9.48 -8.89
N GLY A 268 -12.14 10.71 -9.34
CA GLY A 268 -12.70 11.92 -8.73
C GLY A 268 -11.98 12.41 -7.48
N THR A 269 -10.94 11.71 -7.00
CA THR A 269 -10.09 12.22 -5.91
C THR A 269 -9.36 13.51 -6.36
N PRO A 270 -9.57 14.66 -5.70
CA PRO A 270 -9.03 15.94 -6.15
C PRO A 270 -7.50 15.93 -6.18
N TYR A 271 -6.92 16.72 -7.09
CA TYR A 271 -5.48 16.98 -7.06
C TYR A 271 -5.21 18.05 -6.01
N ILE A 272 -4.24 17.80 -5.13
CA ILE A 272 -3.91 18.68 -4.03
C ILE A 272 -2.77 19.58 -4.49
N LYS A 273 -3.03 20.89 -4.61
CA LYS A 273 -2.01 21.93 -4.79
C LYS A 273 -1.19 22.00 -3.52
N ILE A 274 0.07 21.58 -3.62
CA ILE A 274 1.02 21.69 -2.53
C ILE A 274 1.75 23.01 -2.73
N GLY A 275 1.06 24.10 -2.41
CA GLY A 275 1.69 25.42 -2.35
C GLY A 275 2.58 25.51 -1.11
N GLU A 276 3.83 25.99 -1.30
CA GLU A 276 4.87 26.49 -0.37
C GLU A 276 5.17 25.77 0.97
N LYS A 277 4.21 25.12 1.65
CA LYS A 277 4.43 24.41 2.92
C LYS A 277 5.46 23.27 2.83
N VAL A 278 5.58 22.63 1.67
CA VAL A 278 6.62 21.61 1.42
C VAL A 278 7.93 22.26 0.97
N GLU A 279 7.89 23.34 0.19
CA GLU A 279 9.09 24.09 -0.21
C GLU A 279 9.79 24.75 0.98
N GLY A 280 9.04 25.25 1.96
CA GLY A 280 9.57 25.78 3.21
C GLY A 280 10.32 24.73 4.03
N ARG A 281 9.80 23.49 4.13
CA ARG A 281 10.51 22.39 4.83
C ARG A 281 11.76 21.93 4.08
N VAL A 282 11.72 21.88 2.75
CA VAL A 282 12.89 21.55 1.92
C VAL A 282 13.97 22.64 2.04
N ARG A 283 13.60 23.92 2.02
CA ARG A 283 14.53 25.05 2.19
C ARG A 283 15.10 25.15 3.61
N SER A 284 14.30 24.88 4.64
CA SER A 284 14.77 24.88 6.04
C SER A 284 15.74 23.74 6.33
N ALA A 285 15.52 22.55 5.76
CA ALA A 285 16.48 21.44 5.87
C ALA A 285 17.82 21.74 5.15
N SER A 286 17.79 22.46 4.03
CA SER A 286 19.01 22.91 3.33
C SER A 286 19.76 24.03 4.05
N ARG A 287 19.07 24.90 4.82
CA ARG A 287 19.72 25.95 5.62
C ARG A 287 20.37 25.43 6.91
N VAL A 288 19.82 24.40 7.54
CA VAL A 288 20.41 23.81 8.76
C VAL A 288 21.73 23.10 8.46
N ASN A 289 21.89 22.50 7.26
CA ASN A 289 23.14 21.87 6.83
C ASN A 289 24.24 22.86 6.37
N SER A 290 23.89 24.13 6.13
CA SER A 290 24.86 25.18 5.77
C SER A 290 25.25 26.07 6.95
N ALA A 291 24.49 26.06 8.03
CA ALA A 291 24.80 26.78 9.26
C ALA A 291 25.72 26.00 10.21
N THR A 292 25.73 24.66 10.15
CA THR A 292 26.58 23.81 11.00
C THR A 292 28.00 23.59 10.49
N SER A 293 28.39 24.19 9.37
CA SER A 293 29.75 24.07 8.80
C SER A 293 30.61 25.34 8.86
N ARG A 294 30.17 26.40 9.56
CA ARG A 294 30.88 27.69 9.58
C ARG A 294 31.64 28.06 10.86
N ASP A 295 31.52 27.31 11.95
CA ASP A 295 32.15 27.72 13.22
C ASP A 295 33.35 26.90 13.70
N GLN A 296 33.90 25.97 12.91
CA GLN A 296 35.20 25.35 13.23
C GLN A 296 35.99 25.00 11.98
N ALA A 297 36.94 25.85 11.59
CA ALA A 297 38.14 25.45 10.85
C ALA A 297 39.18 26.58 10.80
N ASN A 298 40.13 26.55 11.74
CA ASN A 298 41.47 27.06 11.48
C ASN A 298 42.27 26.00 10.72
N SER A 299 42.81 26.43 9.56
CA SER A 299 44.02 25.97 8.88
C SER A 299 44.23 24.48 8.57
N VAL A 300 43.77 24.02 7.39
CA VAL A 300 44.54 23.16 6.44
C VAL A 300 43.94 23.35 5.02
N PRO A 301 44.73 23.54 3.95
CA PRO A 301 44.19 23.69 2.60
C PRO A 301 43.76 22.33 2.03
N ARG A 302 42.45 22.14 1.81
CA ARG A 302 41.91 20.99 1.05
C ARG A 302 41.49 21.43 -0.35
N GLN A 303 41.93 20.64 -1.34
CA GLN A 303 41.56 20.75 -2.74
C GLN A 303 40.03 20.84 -2.91
N ARG A 304 39.60 21.83 -3.70
CA ARG A 304 38.20 22.03 -4.10
C ARG A 304 37.74 20.85 -4.97
N ILE A 305 37.10 19.85 -4.36
CA ILE A 305 36.17 18.99 -5.08
C ILE A 305 34.87 19.80 -5.20
N LYS A 306 34.55 20.25 -6.43
CA LYS A 306 33.24 20.83 -6.75
C LYS A 306 32.19 19.73 -6.64
N ILE A 307 31.57 19.59 -5.46
CA ILE A 307 30.34 18.80 -5.31
C ILE A 307 29.21 19.68 -5.85
N ASN A 308 28.64 19.21 -6.96
CA ASN A 308 27.52 19.85 -7.64
C ASN A 308 26.25 19.57 -6.82
N ASP A 309 25.98 20.39 -5.82
CA ASP A 309 24.75 20.36 -5.02
C ASP A 309 23.58 20.88 -5.86
N GLN A 310 23.01 20.01 -6.70
CA GLN A 310 21.66 20.22 -7.21
C GLN A 310 20.64 19.63 -6.24
N PRO A 311 19.53 20.33 -5.93
CA PRO A 311 18.45 19.79 -5.13
C PRO A 311 17.90 18.53 -5.82
N ARG A 312 17.95 17.39 -5.12
CA ARG A 312 17.42 16.11 -5.60
C ARG A 312 15.96 16.28 -6.03
N LYS A 313 15.70 16.30 -7.34
CA LYS A 313 14.35 16.14 -7.93
C LYS A 313 13.66 14.97 -7.23
N MET A 314 12.47 15.18 -6.66
CA MET A 314 11.63 14.10 -6.13
C MET A 314 11.46 13.02 -7.21
N TRP A 315 11.90 11.81 -6.89
CA TRP A 315 12.23 10.74 -7.83
C TRP A 315 10.98 9.93 -8.18
N TRP A 316 9.88 10.15 -7.45
CA TRP A 316 8.52 9.74 -7.81
C TRP A 316 7.80 10.88 -8.53
N ASN A 317 8.27 11.27 -9.71
CA ASN A 317 7.47 12.16 -10.54
C ASN A 317 6.20 11.38 -10.96
N THR A 318 5.08 11.64 -10.27
CA THR A 318 3.76 10.98 -10.40
C THR A 318 3.21 10.94 -11.83
N ASN A 319 3.86 11.65 -12.76
CA ASN A 319 3.60 11.60 -14.18
C ASN A 319 3.87 10.23 -14.82
N ILE A 320 4.85 9.44 -14.37
CA ILE A 320 5.18 8.15 -15.03
C ILE A 320 4.10 7.09 -14.80
N VAL A 321 3.57 6.99 -13.57
CA VAL A 321 2.53 5.99 -13.23
C VAL A 321 1.16 6.37 -13.82
N ILE A 322 0.86 7.68 -13.93
CA ILE A 322 -0.40 8.17 -14.52
C ILE A 322 -0.35 8.18 -16.06
N GLN A 323 0.80 8.48 -16.67
CA GLN A 323 0.95 8.46 -18.14
C GLN A 323 0.82 7.04 -18.71
N ASN A 324 1.30 6.01 -18.01
CA ASN A 324 1.16 4.61 -18.45
C ASN A 324 -0.29 4.10 -18.46
N ARG A 325 -1.22 4.73 -17.71
CA ARG A 325 -2.67 4.46 -17.87
C ARG A 325 -3.26 5.15 -19.10
N LYS A 326 -2.80 6.36 -19.46
CA LYS A 326 -3.33 7.13 -20.61
C LYS A 326 -2.83 6.62 -21.96
N SER A 327 -1.59 6.16 -22.05
CA SER A 327 -1.02 5.58 -23.28
C SER A 327 -1.68 4.25 -23.67
N ARG A 328 -2.14 3.46 -22.68
CA ARG A 328 -2.87 2.21 -22.92
C ARG A 328 -4.30 2.43 -23.42
N ILE A 329 -4.95 3.52 -23.04
CA ILE A 329 -6.29 3.89 -23.53
C ILE A 329 -6.23 4.41 -24.97
N ARG A 330 -5.18 5.17 -25.35
CA ARG A 330 -5.02 5.65 -26.74
C ARG A 330 -4.75 4.53 -27.76
N ARG A 331 -4.02 3.47 -27.38
CA ARG A 331 -3.75 2.36 -28.32
C ARG A 331 -4.96 1.47 -28.63
N VAL A 332 -6.03 1.52 -27.82
CA VAL A 332 -7.24 0.72 -28.05
C VAL A 332 -8.23 1.46 -28.97
N SER A 333 -8.12 2.78 -29.12
CA SER A 333 -9.02 3.58 -29.97
C SER A 333 -8.60 3.72 -31.44
N GLU A 334 -7.37 3.36 -31.81
CA GLU A 334 -6.85 3.52 -33.19
C GLU A 334 -6.81 2.22 -34.02
N GLY A 335 -7.30 1.11 -33.46
CA GLY A 335 -7.24 -0.23 -34.09
C GLY A 335 -8.59 -0.80 -34.51
N LYS A 336 -9.47 -0.04 -35.17
CA LYS A 336 -10.63 -0.59 -35.90
C LYS A 336 -10.90 0.21 -37.18
N ARG A 337 -10.21 -0.15 -38.26
CA ARG A 337 -10.75 0.01 -39.61
C ARG A 337 -11.17 -1.37 -40.11
N VAL A 338 -12.47 -1.47 -40.35
CA VAL A 338 -13.16 -2.60 -40.98
C VAL A 338 -12.81 -2.57 -42.48
N VAL A 339 -12.34 -3.69 -43.01
CA VAL A 339 -12.44 -4.00 -44.44
C VAL A 339 -13.22 -5.30 -44.52
N THR A 340 -14.45 -5.18 -44.99
CA THR A 340 -15.32 -6.26 -45.44
C THR A 340 -14.83 -6.76 -46.79
N GLU A 341 -14.67 -8.07 -46.94
CA GLU A 341 -14.81 -8.74 -48.23
C GLU A 341 -15.41 -10.14 -48.05
N ASN A 342 -16.48 -10.36 -48.80
CA ASN A 342 -17.26 -11.59 -48.88
C ASN A 342 -16.52 -12.64 -49.69
N TYR A 343 -16.60 -13.92 -49.31
CA TYR A 343 -16.75 -15.03 -50.27
C TYR A 343 -17.35 -16.28 -49.59
N GLY A 344 -18.53 -16.69 -50.07
CA GLY A 344 -18.75 -18.03 -50.62
C GLY A 344 -18.76 -19.26 -49.70
N GLN A 345 -19.96 -19.59 -49.20
CA GLN A 345 -20.65 -20.91 -49.30
C GLN A 345 -19.92 -22.27 -49.06
N LYS A 346 -20.60 -23.04 -48.18
CA LYS A 346 -21.06 -24.45 -48.28
C LYS A 346 -20.29 -25.56 -47.53
N SER A 347 -21.13 -26.35 -46.85
CA SER A 347 -21.10 -27.81 -46.67
C SER A 347 -20.92 -28.32 -45.24
N ALA A 348 -21.95 -29.04 -44.81
CA ALA A 348 -22.09 -29.77 -43.56
C ALA A 348 -21.16 -30.98 -43.44
N ARG A 349 -20.85 -31.39 -42.20
CA ARG A 349 -21.24 -32.72 -41.69
C ARG A 349 -20.96 -32.89 -40.19
N SER A 350 -21.81 -33.73 -39.63
CA SER A 350 -21.96 -34.21 -38.26
C SER A 350 -20.73 -34.87 -37.65
N GLY A 351 -20.60 -34.76 -36.33
CA GLY A 351 -19.72 -35.62 -35.53
C GLY A 351 -20.05 -35.48 -34.05
N GLN A 352 -20.98 -36.31 -33.57
CA GLN A 352 -21.18 -36.58 -32.15
C GLN A 352 -19.89 -37.16 -31.56
N ASN A 353 -19.49 -36.70 -30.38
CA ASN A 353 -18.87 -37.57 -29.38
C ASN A 353 -19.04 -36.97 -27.97
N ARG A 354 -19.86 -37.67 -27.17
CA ARG A 354 -19.91 -37.58 -25.70
C ARG A 354 -18.79 -38.42 -25.14
N ILE A 355 -17.92 -37.88 -24.28
CA ILE A 355 -17.23 -38.67 -23.24
C ILE A 355 -17.09 -37.81 -21.96
N TYR A 356 -17.78 -38.28 -20.92
CA TYR A 356 -17.50 -38.26 -19.47
C TYR A 356 -16.70 -37.11 -18.84
N SER A 357 -17.37 -36.40 -17.93
CA SER A 357 -16.74 -35.65 -16.83
C SER A 357 -16.89 -36.43 -15.52
N PRO A 358 -15.80 -36.72 -14.78
CA PRO A 358 -15.92 -37.04 -13.37
C PRO A 358 -15.81 -35.77 -12.53
N SER A 359 -16.83 -35.54 -11.72
CA SER A 359 -16.88 -34.59 -10.62
C SER A 359 -15.87 -34.98 -9.53
N VAL A 360 -14.85 -34.15 -9.31
CA VAL A 360 -14.03 -34.20 -8.09
C VAL A 360 -14.39 -33.00 -7.24
N GLY A 361 -15.24 -33.23 -6.24
CA GLY A 361 -15.44 -32.32 -5.14
C GLY A 361 -14.17 -32.25 -4.31
N SER A 362 -13.48 -31.12 -4.36
CA SER A 362 -12.40 -30.80 -3.41
C SER A 362 -12.98 -29.93 -2.30
N THR A 363 -13.32 -30.58 -1.20
CA THR A 363 -13.51 -29.96 0.11
C THR A 363 -12.17 -29.39 0.56
N ILE A 364 -12.01 -28.07 0.47
CA ILE A 364 -10.86 -27.36 1.05
C ILE A 364 -11.13 -27.17 2.55
N SER A 365 -10.50 -28.02 3.35
CA SER A 365 -10.31 -27.80 4.79
C SER A 365 -9.25 -26.71 4.98
N THR A 366 -9.65 -25.58 5.54
CA THR A 366 -8.69 -24.60 6.08
C THR A 366 -8.27 -25.05 7.48
N PRO A 367 -6.98 -24.91 7.86
CA PRO A 367 -6.56 -25.26 9.21
C PRO A 367 -7.14 -24.27 10.23
N ARG A 368 -8.11 -24.74 11.01
CA ARG A 368 -8.51 -24.15 12.29
C ARG A 368 -7.34 -24.24 13.25
N ASN A 369 -6.58 -23.16 13.40
CA ASN A 369 -5.88 -22.79 14.64
C ASN A 369 -5.27 -21.38 14.51
N ARG A 370 -6.12 -20.35 14.59
CA ARG A 370 -5.70 -19.03 15.07
C ARG A 370 -6.37 -18.83 16.42
N ARG A 371 -5.74 -19.33 17.49
CA ARG A 371 -6.08 -18.85 18.84
C ARG A 371 -5.54 -17.42 18.93
N GLY A 372 -6.46 -16.46 19.03
CA GLY A 372 -6.12 -15.09 19.39
C GLY A 372 -5.26 -15.10 20.65
N LEU A 373 -4.06 -14.56 20.54
CA LEU A 373 -3.21 -14.28 21.70
C LEU A 373 -3.85 -13.13 22.45
N ILE A 374 -4.61 -13.47 23.49
CA ILE A 374 -5.11 -12.55 24.50
C ILE A 374 -3.88 -11.93 25.19
N PHE A 375 -3.62 -10.65 24.93
CA PHE A 375 -2.71 -9.87 25.76
C PHE A 375 -3.33 -9.72 27.16
N LYS A 376 -2.83 -10.49 28.14
CA LYS A 376 -3.00 -10.12 29.55
C LYS A 376 -2.12 -8.89 29.80
N ALA A 377 -2.75 -7.74 29.98
CA ALA A 377 -2.12 -6.60 30.64
C ALA A 377 -1.83 -7.00 32.08
N ARG A 378 -0.57 -6.84 32.51
CA ARG A 378 -0.22 -6.66 33.92
C ARG A 378 -0.01 -5.18 34.15
#